data_AF-A0A2E2MS09-F1
#
_entry.id   AF-A0A2E2MS09-F1
#
_cell.length_a   1.000
_cell.length_b   1.000
_cell.length_c   1.000
_cell.angle_alpha   90.00
_cell.angle_beta   90.00
_cell.angle_gamma   90.00
#
_symmetry.space_group_name_H-M   'P 1'
#
loop_
_entity.id
_entity.type
_entity.pdbx_description
1 polymer ?
#
loop_
_entity_poly.entity_id
_entity_poly.type
_entity_poly.pdbx_seq_one_letter_code
_entity_poly.pdbx_strand_id
1 'polypeptide(L)'
;MRTVIALGGAALLTALSIGSAAAADPPANIQKDCAVCHQMSGPANADLTARQTRKGPPLYFAGNKFRQDWLEAWLQKPTRVRPAGDFVPAHTATGPEGDVVDAATLSDHPVVDAAAAKEIAAYLMTLTPNTALLEKEDYTPGRVPARMGAMDFVKFKGCGGCHKDTPKYGGFSGPELYTAWQRLQPPFIVSYIRDPAAWEPRSLMPNKHLNTAGIHKLANYLRTIGEKPEKAK
;
A
#
# COMPACT_ATOMS: atom_id res chain seq x y z
N MET A 1 19.53 29.82 68.98
CA MET A 1 19.16 28.71 68.06
C MET A 1 18.18 29.25 67.04
N ARG A 2 18.56 29.31 65.76
CA ARG A 2 17.71 29.81 64.66
C ARG A 2 16.99 28.63 64.02
N THR A 3 15.67 28.64 64.05
CA THR A 3 14.80 27.65 63.42
C THR A 3 14.66 27.97 61.93
N VAL A 4 15.06 27.04 61.06
CA VAL A 4 14.89 27.16 59.60
C VAL A 4 13.63 26.38 59.22
N ILE A 5 12.64 27.06 58.66
CA ILE A 5 11.42 26.46 58.11
C ILE A 5 11.69 26.19 56.62
N ALA A 6 11.66 24.91 56.23
CA ALA A 6 11.76 24.49 54.84
C ALA A 6 10.35 24.45 54.21
N LEU A 7 10.12 25.31 53.21
CA LEU A 7 8.95 25.22 52.33
C LEU A 7 9.28 24.28 51.17
N GLY A 8 8.69 23.08 51.21
CA GLY A 8 8.71 22.14 50.07
C GLY A 8 7.68 22.57 49.02
N GLY A 9 8.16 23.06 47.88
CA GLY A 9 7.32 23.31 46.71
C GLY A 9 7.01 22.02 45.96
N ALA A 10 5.74 21.65 45.89
CA ALA A 10 5.26 20.55 45.06
C ALA A 10 5.22 21.01 43.59
N ALA A 11 6.13 20.49 42.77
CA ALA A 11 6.06 20.66 41.32
C ALA A 11 4.99 19.72 40.74
N LEU A 12 3.86 20.28 40.29
CA LEU A 12 2.89 19.55 39.49
C LEU A 12 3.48 19.25 38.11
N LEU A 13 3.83 17.99 37.87
CA LEU A 13 4.06 17.44 36.54
C LEU A 13 2.71 17.25 35.85
N THR A 14 2.34 18.20 34.99
CA THR A 14 1.24 18.02 34.03
C THR A 14 1.68 17.04 32.95
N ALA A 15 1.25 15.79 33.06
CA ALA A 15 1.40 14.81 32.00
C ALA A 15 0.53 15.23 30.80
N LEU A 16 1.18 15.70 29.72
CA LEU A 16 0.52 15.87 28.42
C LEU A 16 0.23 14.47 27.86
N SER A 17 -1.03 14.04 27.94
CA SER A 17 -1.50 12.85 27.25
C SER A 17 -1.44 13.09 25.74
N ILE A 18 -0.49 12.46 25.06
CA ILE A 18 -0.49 12.36 23.60
C ILE A 18 -1.68 11.46 23.24
N GLY A 19 -2.80 12.08 22.88
CA GLY A 19 -3.96 11.34 22.39
C GLY A 19 -3.63 10.71 21.04
N SER A 20 -3.55 9.39 20.99
CA SER A 20 -3.64 8.66 19.73
C SER A 20 -4.96 9.06 19.06
N ALA A 21 -4.91 9.63 17.87
CA ALA A 21 -6.09 9.85 17.06
C ALA A 21 -6.74 8.48 16.80
N ALA A 22 -7.82 8.19 17.52
CA ALA A 22 -8.63 7.01 17.25
C ALA A 22 -9.17 7.14 15.82
N ALA A 23 -9.10 6.06 15.03
CA ALA A 23 -9.74 6.00 13.73
C ALA A 23 -11.23 6.36 13.89
N ALA A 24 -11.77 7.16 12.98
CA ALA A 24 -13.20 7.45 12.98
C ALA A 24 -14.00 6.14 12.89
N ASP A 25 -15.20 6.09 13.46
CA ASP A 25 -16.08 4.94 13.26
C ASP A 25 -16.42 4.80 11.76
N PRO A 26 -16.37 3.58 11.19
CA PRO A 26 -16.75 3.38 9.79
C PRO A 26 -18.22 3.77 9.58
N PRO A 27 -18.54 4.55 8.53
CA PRO A 27 -19.89 4.62 8.00
C PRO A 27 -20.49 3.20 7.87
N ALA A 28 -21.75 3.03 8.25
CA ALA A 28 -22.39 1.71 8.39
C ALA A 28 -22.38 0.88 7.09
N ASN A 29 -22.42 1.54 5.93
CA ASN A 29 -22.27 0.94 4.61
C ASN A 29 -20.85 0.37 4.37
N ILE A 30 -19.80 1.00 4.88
CA ILE A 30 -18.42 0.51 4.71
C ILE A 30 -18.21 -0.82 5.44
N GLN A 31 -18.67 -0.91 6.68
CA GLN A 31 -18.54 -2.14 7.46
C GLN A 31 -19.37 -3.29 6.84
N LYS A 32 -20.53 -2.98 6.26
CA LYS A 32 -21.41 -3.98 5.65
C LYS A 32 -20.95 -4.42 4.26
N ASP A 33 -20.51 -3.48 3.42
CA ASP A 33 -20.34 -3.74 1.99
C ASP A 33 -18.86 -3.98 1.62
N CYS A 34 -17.92 -3.32 2.30
CA CYS A 34 -16.49 -3.44 2.00
C CYS A 34 -15.82 -4.57 2.81
N ALA A 35 -16.21 -4.73 4.08
CA ALA A 35 -15.56 -5.69 4.99
C ALA A 35 -15.80 -7.17 4.63
N VAL A 36 -16.74 -7.46 3.71
CA VAL A 36 -16.97 -8.81 3.17
C VAL A 36 -15.77 -9.33 2.39
N CYS A 37 -14.99 -8.43 1.78
CA CYS A 37 -13.80 -8.78 1.01
C CYS A 37 -12.50 -8.20 1.59
N HIS A 38 -12.57 -7.01 2.18
CA HIS A 38 -11.42 -6.28 2.68
C HIS A 38 -11.29 -6.38 4.20
N GLN A 39 -10.07 -6.62 4.67
CA GLN A 39 -9.77 -6.51 6.09
C GLN A 39 -9.66 -5.04 6.49
N MET A 40 -10.66 -4.55 7.23
CA MET A 40 -10.79 -3.14 7.65
C MET A 40 -10.06 -2.82 8.96
N SER A 41 -9.82 -3.83 9.80
CA SER A 41 -9.10 -3.71 11.07
C SER A 41 -7.78 -4.46 11.04
N GLY A 42 -6.76 -3.94 11.73
CA GLY A 42 -5.44 -4.56 11.85
C GLY A 42 -5.10 -4.96 13.29
N PRO A 43 -3.95 -5.59 13.51
CA PRO A 43 -2.99 -6.03 12.49
C PRO A 43 -3.53 -7.19 11.62
N ALA A 44 -2.90 -7.44 10.47
CA ALA A 44 -3.28 -8.58 9.64
C ALA A 44 -3.08 -9.90 10.40
N ASN A 45 -3.99 -10.85 10.21
CA ASN A 45 -3.83 -12.19 10.78
C ASN A 45 -2.60 -12.87 10.15
N ALA A 46 -1.66 -13.32 10.98
CA ALA A 46 -0.43 -14.01 10.54
C ALA A 46 -0.66 -15.46 10.10
N ASP A 47 -1.88 -15.96 10.22
CA ASP A 47 -2.32 -17.27 9.74
C ASP A 47 -2.27 -17.35 8.21
N LEU A 48 -1.69 -18.45 7.71
CA LEU A 48 -1.61 -18.74 6.28
C LEU A 48 -3.00 -18.93 5.66
N THR A 49 -3.93 -19.53 6.40
CA THR A 49 -5.31 -19.75 5.91
C THR A 49 -6.01 -18.43 5.66
N ALA A 50 -5.85 -17.46 6.56
CA ALA A 50 -6.38 -16.11 6.38
C ALA A 50 -5.82 -15.42 5.13
N ARG A 51 -4.54 -15.65 4.78
CA ARG A 51 -3.94 -15.12 3.56
C ARG A 51 -4.49 -15.78 2.29
N GLN A 52 -4.69 -17.10 2.32
CA GLN A 52 -5.16 -17.92 1.19
C GLN A 52 -6.62 -17.65 0.83
N THR A 53 -7.46 -17.39 1.83
CA THR A 53 -8.91 -17.22 1.66
C THR A 53 -9.36 -15.77 1.47
N ARG A 54 -8.42 -14.82 1.55
CA ARG A 54 -8.69 -13.40 1.41
C ARG A 54 -9.14 -13.07 -0.01
N LYS A 55 -10.26 -12.32 -0.11
CA LYS A 55 -10.84 -11.90 -1.39
C LYS A 55 -10.27 -10.56 -1.90
N GLY A 56 -9.94 -9.65 -0.98
CA GLY A 56 -9.39 -8.33 -1.33
C GLY A 56 -8.26 -7.92 -0.39
N PRO A 57 -7.34 -7.05 -0.84
CA PRO A 57 -6.22 -6.61 -0.02
C PRO A 57 -6.70 -5.89 1.25
N PRO A 58 -5.92 -5.95 2.35
CA PRO A 58 -6.27 -5.26 3.58
C PRO A 58 -6.28 -3.74 3.37
N LEU A 59 -7.22 -3.08 4.04
CA LEU A 59 -7.44 -1.63 3.97
C LEU A 59 -7.21 -0.91 5.31
N TYR A 60 -6.88 -1.64 6.39
CA TYR A 60 -6.65 -1.06 7.72
C TYR A 60 -5.48 -0.04 7.80
N PHE A 61 -4.67 0.09 6.74
CA PHE A 61 -3.63 1.10 6.59
C PHE A 61 -3.76 1.90 5.28
N ALA A 62 -4.98 1.98 4.72
CA ALA A 62 -5.23 2.65 3.44
C ALA A 62 -4.76 4.10 3.44
N GLY A 63 -4.92 4.84 4.54
CA GLY A 63 -4.49 6.23 4.68
C GLY A 63 -2.97 6.41 4.73
N ASN A 64 -2.21 5.38 5.12
CA ASN A 64 -0.75 5.39 4.96
C ASN A 64 -0.32 5.10 3.51
N LYS A 65 -1.14 4.37 2.75
CA LYS A 65 -0.76 3.75 1.48
C LYS A 65 -1.16 4.57 0.26
N PHE A 66 -2.44 4.95 0.20
CA PHE A 66 -3.06 5.47 -1.00
C PHE A 66 -3.14 6.99 -1.00
N ARG A 67 -3.29 7.57 -2.18
CA ARG A 67 -3.68 8.98 -2.34
C ARG A 67 -5.20 9.08 -2.41
N GLN A 68 -5.77 10.07 -1.72
CA GLN A 68 -7.21 10.23 -1.61
C GLN A 68 -7.87 10.50 -2.97
N ASP A 69 -7.30 11.40 -3.76
CA ASP A 69 -7.77 11.73 -5.11
C ASP A 69 -7.83 10.48 -6.02
N TRP A 70 -6.85 9.59 -5.89
CA TRP A 70 -6.88 8.32 -6.59
C TRP A 70 -7.98 7.39 -6.07
N LEU A 71 -8.17 7.26 -4.76
CA LEU A 71 -9.24 6.44 -4.18
C LEU A 71 -10.61 6.91 -4.68
N GLU A 72 -10.88 8.22 -4.61
CA GLU A 72 -12.14 8.82 -5.08
C GLU A 72 -12.39 8.53 -6.57
N ALA A 73 -11.37 8.67 -7.41
CA ALA A 73 -11.49 8.41 -8.85
C ALA A 73 -11.62 6.91 -9.17
N TRP A 74 -10.84 6.06 -8.51
CA TRP A 74 -10.82 4.62 -8.77
C TRP A 74 -12.10 3.93 -8.29
N LEU A 75 -12.69 4.35 -7.17
CA LEU A 75 -13.95 3.80 -6.67
C LEU A 75 -15.13 4.02 -7.65
N GLN A 76 -15.10 5.11 -8.42
CA GLN A 76 -16.09 5.40 -9.47
C GLN A 76 -15.84 4.65 -10.78
N LYS A 77 -14.60 4.20 -11.01
CA LYS A 77 -14.21 3.48 -12.23
C LYS A 77 -13.07 2.52 -11.93
N PRO A 78 -13.35 1.41 -11.22
CA PRO A 78 -12.30 0.53 -10.75
C PRO A 78 -11.67 -0.19 -11.93
N THR A 79 -10.35 -0.25 -11.90
CA THR A 79 -9.52 -1.04 -12.81
C THR A 79 -8.75 -2.09 -12.05
N ARG A 80 -8.54 -3.26 -12.68
CA ARG A 80 -7.82 -4.37 -12.05
C ARG A 80 -6.34 -4.02 -11.80
N VAL A 81 -5.99 -3.87 -10.52
CA VAL A 81 -4.62 -3.61 -10.04
C VAL A 81 -3.80 -4.90 -9.94
N ARG A 82 -4.44 -6.00 -9.52
CA ARG A 82 -3.81 -7.32 -9.39
C ARG A 82 -4.30 -8.22 -10.51
N PRO A 83 -3.49 -8.46 -11.57
CA PRO A 83 -3.96 -9.19 -12.74
C PRO A 83 -4.49 -10.59 -12.42
N ALA A 84 -3.90 -11.29 -11.45
CA ALA A 84 -4.29 -12.62 -11.00
C ALA A 84 -4.96 -12.65 -9.61
N GLY A 85 -5.62 -11.56 -9.21
CA GLY A 85 -6.31 -11.48 -7.91
C GLY A 85 -5.37 -11.35 -6.70
N ASP A 86 -5.94 -11.42 -5.48
CA ASP A 86 -5.16 -11.22 -4.25
C ASP A 86 -4.37 -12.47 -3.80
N PHE A 87 -4.88 -13.66 -4.13
CA PHE A 87 -4.21 -14.94 -3.95
C PHE A 87 -4.15 -15.72 -5.28
N VAL A 88 -3.02 -15.55 -5.98
CA VAL A 88 -2.77 -16.05 -7.35
C VAL A 88 -3.11 -17.54 -7.55
N PRO A 89 -2.76 -18.46 -6.63
CA PRO A 89 -3.07 -19.88 -6.84
C PRO A 89 -4.58 -20.17 -6.98
N ALA A 90 -5.46 -19.35 -6.41
CA ALA A 90 -6.91 -19.51 -6.55
C ALA A 90 -7.44 -19.07 -7.93
N HIS A 91 -6.62 -18.39 -8.72
CA HIS A 91 -6.99 -17.81 -10.02
C HIS A 91 -6.08 -18.29 -11.15
N THR A 92 -5.49 -19.48 -10.99
CA THR A 92 -4.54 -20.07 -11.94
C THR A 92 -5.10 -21.39 -12.44
N ALA A 93 -5.02 -21.62 -13.74
CA ALA A 93 -5.32 -22.89 -14.39
C ALA A 93 -4.12 -23.37 -15.18
N THR A 94 -3.84 -24.68 -15.14
CA THR A 94 -2.78 -25.29 -15.95
C THR A 94 -3.29 -25.54 -17.36
N GLY A 95 -2.66 -24.90 -18.34
CA GLY A 95 -2.90 -25.13 -19.76
C GLY A 95 -1.74 -25.87 -20.46
N PRO A 96 -1.86 -26.12 -21.77
CA PRO A 96 -0.83 -26.85 -22.54
C PRO A 96 0.55 -26.17 -22.57
N GLU A 97 0.59 -24.84 -22.44
CA GLU A 97 1.84 -24.04 -22.45
C GLU A 97 2.29 -23.65 -21.03
N GLY A 98 1.65 -24.20 -20.00
CA GLY A 98 1.91 -23.91 -18.59
C GLY A 98 0.75 -23.20 -17.90
N ASP A 99 1.04 -22.65 -16.73
CA ASP A 99 0.05 -22.01 -15.88
C ASP A 99 -0.36 -20.63 -16.40
N VAL A 100 -1.66 -20.40 -16.52
CA VAL A 100 -2.26 -19.15 -16.98
C VAL A 100 -3.27 -18.62 -15.97
N VAL A 101 -3.50 -17.31 -15.98
CA VAL A 101 -4.55 -16.70 -15.15
C VAL A 101 -5.92 -17.10 -15.69
N ASP A 102 -6.73 -17.73 -14.85
CA ASP A 102 -8.12 -18.02 -15.16
C ASP A 102 -8.98 -16.80 -14.85
N ALA A 103 -9.20 -15.98 -15.88
CA ALA A 103 -9.98 -14.76 -15.76
C ALA A 103 -11.45 -15.00 -15.34
N ALA A 104 -12.00 -16.20 -15.55
CA ALA A 104 -13.37 -16.53 -15.16
C ALA A 104 -13.56 -16.62 -13.64
N THR A 105 -12.46 -16.82 -12.89
CA THR A 105 -12.47 -16.88 -11.42
C THR A 105 -12.29 -15.52 -10.75
N LEU A 106 -12.00 -14.48 -11.52
CA LEU A 106 -11.76 -13.13 -11.00
C LEU A 106 -13.08 -12.37 -10.84
N SER A 107 -13.25 -11.70 -9.70
CA SER A 107 -14.33 -10.75 -9.47
C SER A 107 -13.89 -9.33 -9.81
N ASP A 108 -14.79 -8.56 -10.42
CA ASP A 108 -14.60 -7.11 -10.55
C ASP A 108 -15.01 -6.39 -9.27
N HIS A 109 -14.35 -5.26 -9.00
CA HIS A 109 -14.69 -4.42 -7.85
C HIS A 109 -15.98 -3.64 -8.15
N PRO A 110 -16.90 -3.49 -7.18
CA PRO A 110 -18.12 -2.72 -7.36
C PRO A 110 -17.82 -1.25 -7.69
N VAL A 111 -18.66 -0.66 -8.55
CA VAL A 111 -18.66 0.78 -8.82
C VAL A 111 -19.52 1.46 -7.76
N VAL A 112 -19.04 2.57 -7.22
CA VAL A 112 -19.83 3.46 -6.35
C VAL A 112 -19.97 4.83 -6.99
N ASP A 113 -21.04 5.55 -6.67
CA ASP A 113 -21.23 6.92 -7.16
C ASP A 113 -20.23 7.89 -6.53
N ALA A 114 -20.19 9.12 -7.07
CA ALA A 114 -19.23 10.13 -6.65
C ALA A 114 -19.37 10.56 -5.17
N ALA A 115 -20.58 10.57 -4.62
CA ALA A 115 -20.81 10.96 -3.23
C ALA A 115 -20.29 9.87 -2.27
N ALA A 116 -20.65 8.62 -2.54
CA ALA A 116 -20.16 7.47 -1.80
C ALA A 116 -18.64 7.31 -1.94
N ALA A 117 -18.07 7.52 -3.13
CA ALA A 117 -16.62 7.45 -3.35
C ALA A 117 -15.85 8.44 -2.44
N LYS A 118 -16.35 9.67 -2.31
CA LYS A 118 -15.75 10.69 -1.45
C LYS A 118 -15.82 10.32 0.03
N GLU A 119 -16.97 9.83 0.49
CA GLU A 119 -17.15 9.39 1.87
C GLU A 119 -16.24 8.21 2.22
N ILE A 120 -16.23 7.18 1.36
CA ILE A 120 -15.40 5.99 1.53
C ILE A 120 -13.92 6.37 1.52
N ALA A 121 -13.49 7.19 0.56
CA ALA A 121 -12.10 7.63 0.49
C ALA A 121 -11.70 8.41 1.75
N ALA A 122 -12.53 9.35 2.21
CA ALA A 122 -12.27 10.11 3.43
C ALA A 122 -12.11 9.20 4.65
N TYR A 123 -12.99 8.20 4.82
CA TYR A 123 -12.85 7.21 5.88
C TYR A 123 -11.55 6.40 5.75
N LEU A 124 -11.25 5.86 4.58
CA LEU A 124 -10.02 5.08 4.34
C LEU A 124 -8.76 5.89 4.64
N MET A 125 -8.78 7.20 4.38
CA MET A 125 -7.66 8.09 4.70
C MET A 125 -7.43 8.26 6.21
N THR A 126 -8.42 7.99 7.06
CA THR A 126 -8.23 7.98 8.52
C THR A 126 -7.48 6.73 9.04
N LEU A 127 -7.37 5.69 8.21
CA LEU A 127 -6.76 4.43 8.58
C LEU A 127 -5.22 4.51 8.45
N THR A 128 -4.58 5.03 9.49
CA THR A 128 -3.13 5.29 9.53
C THR A 128 -2.38 4.66 10.71
N PRO A 129 -2.56 3.35 11.02
CA PRO A 129 -1.91 2.74 12.19
C PRO A 129 -0.39 2.63 12.07
N ASN A 130 0.16 2.76 10.85
CA ASN A 130 1.56 2.48 10.54
C ASN A 130 2.38 3.74 10.22
N THR A 131 1.96 4.93 10.66
CA THR A 131 2.66 6.19 10.37
C THR A 131 4.13 6.17 10.79
N ALA A 132 4.45 5.52 11.92
CA ALA A 132 5.84 5.35 12.38
C ALA A 132 6.73 4.53 11.42
N LEU A 133 6.17 3.73 10.50
CA LEU A 133 6.96 3.06 9.45
C LEU A 133 7.36 4.03 8.33
N LEU A 134 6.55 5.06 8.09
CA LEU A 134 6.80 6.07 7.07
C LEU A 134 7.82 7.11 7.54
N GLU A 135 7.75 7.51 8.82
CA GLU A 135 8.64 8.51 9.44
C GLU A 135 10.12 8.06 9.48
N LYS A 136 10.39 6.76 9.33
CA LYS A 136 11.75 6.20 9.25
C LYS A 136 12.42 6.41 7.90
N GLU A 137 11.66 6.78 6.87
CA GLU A 137 12.16 6.86 5.50
C GLU A 137 12.58 8.28 5.16
N ASP A 138 13.86 8.47 4.84
CA ASP A 138 14.38 9.70 4.27
C ASP A 138 14.36 9.63 2.74
N TYR A 139 13.17 9.79 2.15
CA TYR A 139 13.00 9.71 0.70
C TYR A 139 12.49 11.02 0.09
N THR A 140 13.34 11.60 -0.75
CA THR A 140 12.97 12.68 -1.66
C THR A 140 12.81 12.15 -3.09
N PRO A 141 11.64 12.32 -3.73
CA PRO A 141 11.42 11.85 -5.10
C PRO A 141 12.39 12.47 -6.11
N GLY A 142 13.15 11.62 -6.79
CA GLY A 142 14.01 11.94 -7.92
C GLY A 142 13.52 11.33 -9.23
N ARG A 143 14.37 11.28 -10.25
CA ARG A 143 14.12 10.55 -11.50
C ARG A 143 15.33 9.71 -11.87
N VAL A 144 15.10 8.68 -12.67
CA VAL A 144 16.16 7.85 -13.25
C VAL A 144 15.91 7.73 -14.75
N PRO A 145 16.95 7.54 -15.59
CA PRO A 145 16.73 7.26 -17.01
C PRO A 145 15.86 6.02 -17.18
N ALA A 146 14.77 6.11 -17.94
CA ALA A 146 13.76 5.05 -18.05
C ALA A 146 14.37 3.69 -18.42
N ARG A 147 15.32 3.66 -19.37
CA ARG A 147 16.03 2.44 -19.77
C ARG A 147 16.82 1.82 -18.62
N MET A 148 17.53 2.63 -17.83
CA MET A 148 18.32 2.13 -16.69
C MET A 148 17.42 1.68 -15.54
N GLY A 149 16.32 2.39 -15.30
CA GLY A 149 15.32 1.98 -14.32
C GLY A 149 14.66 0.65 -14.69
N ALA A 150 14.28 0.48 -15.96
CA ALA A 150 13.70 -0.77 -16.47
C ALA A 150 14.68 -1.95 -16.35
N MET A 151 15.95 -1.77 -16.71
CA MET A 151 16.96 -2.83 -16.53
C MET A 151 17.16 -3.19 -15.06
N ASP A 152 17.20 -2.18 -14.17
CA ASP A 152 17.31 -2.39 -12.73
C ASP A 152 16.12 -3.18 -12.17
N PHE A 153 14.91 -2.78 -12.56
CA PHE A 153 13.66 -3.40 -12.15
C PHE A 153 13.50 -4.84 -12.68
N VAL A 154 13.66 -5.03 -13.99
CA VAL A 154 13.38 -6.32 -14.66
C VAL A 154 14.55 -7.28 -14.51
N LYS A 155 15.77 -6.87 -14.87
CA LYS A 155 16.91 -7.79 -15.05
C LYS A 155 17.73 -7.95 -13.78
N PHE A 156 18.08 -6.85 -13.11
CA PHE A 156 18.98 -6.92 -11.95
C PHE A 156 18.27 -7.31 -10.66
N LYS A 157 17.04 -6.84 -10.46
CA LYS A 157 16.26 -7.12 -9.23
C LYS A 157 15.16 -8.16 -9.41
N GLY A 158 14.80 -8.50 -10.65
CA GLY A 158 13.81 -9.54 -10.95
C GLY A 158 12.37 -9.15 -10.59
N CYS A 159 12.08 -7.87 -10.33
CA CYS A 159 10.74 -7.39 -9.97
C CYS A 159 9.73 -7.68 -11.08
N GLY A 160 10.18 -7.62 -12.34
CA GLY A 160 9.38 -7.94 -13.53
C GLY A 160 8.89 -9.39 -13.61
N GLY A 161 9.44 -10.31 -12.82
CA GLY A 161 8.96 -11.69 -12.74
C GLY A 161 7.58 -11.80 -12.10
N CYS A 162 7.24 -10.90 -11.18
CA CYS A 162 5.93 -10.86 -10.53
C CYS A 162 5.09 -9.66 -10.95
N HIS A 163 5.72 -8.51 -11.19
CA HIS A 163 5.04 -7.24 -11.44
C HIS A 163 5.09 -6.83 -12.91
N LYS A 164 4.06 -6.09 -13.33
CA LYS A 164 4.07 -5.36 -14.61
C LYS A 164 4.55 -3.93 -14.42
N ASP A 165 5.61 -3.52 -15.09
CA ASP A 165 6.05 -2.11 -15.19
C ASP A 165 5.59 -1.45 -16.50
N THR A 166 4.83 -2.16 -17.33
CA THR A 166 4.10 -1.64 -18.49
C THR A 166 2.74 -2.35 -18.62
N PRO A 167 1.77 -1.83 -19.39
CA PRO A 167 0.50 -2.54 -19.60
C PRO A 167 0.65 -3.92 -20.28
N LYS A 168 1.73 -4.14 -21.04
CA LYS A 168 1.90 -5.33 -21.89
C LYS A 168 2.81 -6.39 -21.28
N TYR A 169 3.84 -6.01 -20.53
CA TYR A 169 4.92 -6.90 -20.10
C TYR A 169 5.01 -7.04 -18.57
N GLY A 170 5.63 -8.14 -18.13
CA GLY A 170 5.86 -8.47 -16.71
C GLY A 170 4.89 -9.50 -16.15
N GLY A 171 5.16 -9.94 -14.92
CA GLY A 171 4.42 -10.98 -14.22
C GLY A 171 2.99 -10.60 -13.85
N PHE A 172 2.19 -11.61 -13.49
CA PHE A 172 0.78 -11.45 -13.10
C PHE A 172 0.55 -11.67 -11.59
N SER A 173 1.54 -12.20 -10.88
CA SER A 173 1.44 -12.59 -9.48
C SER A 173 1.56 -11.43 -8.48
N GLY A 174 2.15 -10.31 -8.91
CA GLY A 174 2.16 -9.05 -8.19
C GLY A 174 1.15 -8.05 -8.77
N PRO A 175 0.85 -6.94 -8.06
CA PRO A 175 0.10 -5.84 -8.64
C PRO A 175 0.88 -5.23 -9.81
N GLU A 176 0.17 -4.69 -10.80
CA GLU A 176 0.82 -3.82 -11.77
C GLU A 176 1.39 -2.58 -11.07
N LEU A 177 2.52 -2.09 -11.57
CA LEU A 177 3.25 -0.95 -11.01
C LEU A 177 3.41 0.21 -11.99
N TYR A 178 2.98 0.07 -13.25
CA TYR A 178 3.03 1.18 -14.23
C TYR A 178 2.08 2.32 -13.86
N THR A 179 1.09 2.10 -12.99
CA THR A 179 0.30 3.18 -12.37
C THR A 179 0.63 3.40 -10.89
N ALA A 180 1.64 2.75 -10.31
CA ALA A 180 1.90 2.81 -8.86
C ALA A 180 2.09 4.23 -8.34
N TRP A 181 2.77 5.08 -9.10
CA TRP A 181 3.03 6.45 -8.69
C TRP A 181 1.77 7.32 -8.59
N GLN A 182 0.72 7.06 -9.38
CA GLN A 182 -0.56 7.79 -9.27
C GLN A 182 -1.29 7.45 -7.97
N ARG A 183 -1.07 6.24 -7.46
CA ARG A 183 -1.95 5.60 -6.47
C ARG A 183 -1.36 5.65 -5.10
N LEU A 184 -0.05 5.42 -5.02
CA LEU A 184 0.66 5.19 -3.78
C LEU A 184 1.37 6.46 -3.32
N GLN A 185 1.41 6.63 -2.01
CA GLN A 185 2.21 7.69 -1.41
C GLN A 185 3.71 7.35 -1.53
N PRO A 186 4.59 8.31 -1.86
CA PRO A 186 6.01 8.05 -2.00
C PRO A 186 6.68 7.41 -0.77
N PRO A 187 6.40 7.83 0.49
CA PRO A 187 6.93 7.18 1.68
C PRO A 187 6.48 5.72 1.81
N PHE A 188 5.24 5.40 1.45
CA PHE A 188 4.74 4.02 1.47
C PHE A 188 5.51 3.14 0.47
N ILE A 189 5.80 3.64 -0.73
CA ILE A 189 6.55 2.87 -1.74
C ILE A 189 7.90 2.42 -1.18
N VAL A 190 8.68 3.34 -0.60
CA VAL A 190 10.01 3.02 -0.08
C VAL A 190 9.95 2.14 1.16
N SER A 191 9.02 2.42 2.08
CA SER A 191 8.81 1.63 3.29
C SER A 191 8.38 0.19 2.96
N TYR A 192 7.47 0.00 2.00
CA TYR A 192 7.00 -1.32 1.59
C TYR A 192 8.09 -2.14 0.89
N ILE A 193 8.92 -1.52 0.04
CA ILE A 193 10.06 -2.22 -0.58
C ILE A 193 11.09 -2.64 0.47
N ARG A 194 11.31 -1.82 1.51
CA ARG A 194 12.25 -2.10 2.59
C ARG A 194 11.85 -3.32 3.40
N ASP A 195 10.60 -3.38 3.80
CA ASP A 195 10.07 -4.50 4.58
C ASP A 195 8.58 -4.75 4.31
N PRO A 196 8.25 -5.58 3.30
CA PRO A 196 6.86 -5.91 3.01
C PRO A 196 6.15 -6.61 4.18
N ALA A 197 6.89 -7.33 5.04
CA ALA A 197 6.32 -8.08 6.16
C ALA A 197 5.93 -7.18 7.35
N ALA A 198 6.55 -6.01 7.48
CA ALA A 198 6.15 -5.00 8.45
C ALA A 198 4.76 -4.40 8.13
N TRP A 199 4.37 -4.37 6.85
CA TRP A 199 3.06 -3.91 6.41
C TRP A 199 2.02 -5.03 6.35
N GLU A 200 2.45 -6.21 5.90
CA GLU A 200 1.58 -7.36 5.77
C GLU A 200 2.32 -8.63 6.21
N PRO A 201 2.01 -9.14 7.42
CA PRO A 201 2.40 -10.48 7.83
C PRO A 201 2.14 -11.49 6.70
N ARG A 202 3.15 -12.32 6.39
CA ARG A 202 3.09 -13.28 5.25
C ARG A 202 2.86 -12.62 3.88
N SER A 203 3.41 -11.42 3.68
CA SER A 203 3.48 -10.80 2.35
C SER A 203 4.06 -11.77 1.32
N LEU A 204 3.45 -11.81 0.13
CA LEU A 204 3.94 -12.57 -1.01
C LEU A 204 5.11 -11.86 -1.72
N MET A 205 5.30 -10.55 -1.47
CA MET A 205 6.47 -9.83 -1.95
C MET A 205 7.65 -10.14 -1.02
N PRO A 206 8.75 -10.72 -1.53
CA PRO A 206 9.90 -11.04 -0.70
C PRO A 206 10.62 -9.76 -0.23
N ASN A 207 11.18 -9.80 0.97
CA ASN A 207 12.18 -8.81 1.37
C ASN A 207 13.47 -9.08 0.59
N LYS A 208 13.90 -8.13 -0.24
CA LYS A 208 15.11 -8.24 -1.08
C LYS A 208 16.36 -7.72 -0.36
N HIS A 209 16.23 -7.27 0.89
CA HIS A 209 17.29 -6.71 1.72
C HIS A 209 18.12 -5.63 0.99
N LEU A 210 17.43 -4.79 0.21
CA LEU A 210 18.06 -3.72 -0.55
C LEU A 210 18.54 -2.61 0.37
N ASN A 211 19.68 -2.00 0.04
CA ASN A 211 20.09 -0.77 0.68
C ASN A 211 19.20 0.42 0.26
N THR A 212 19.27 1.51 1.02
CA THR A 212 18.46 2.73 0.80
C THR A 212 18.58 3.28 -0.62
N ALA A 213 19.78 3.33 -1.20
CA ALA A 213 19.99 3.81 -2.56
C ALA A 213 19.25 2.95 -3.60
N GLY A 214 19.26 1.62 -3.45
CA GLY A 214 18.54 0.69 -4.32
C GLY A 214 17.02 0.86 -4.22
N ILE A 215 16.51 1.09 -3.01
CA ILE A 215 15.07 1.33 -2.77
C ILE A 215 14.64 2.65 -3.43
N HIS A 216 15.39 3.74 -3.22
CA HIS A 216 15.08 5.04 -3.83
C HIS A 216 15.14 4.98 -5.35
N LYS A 217 16.10 4.24 -5.92
CA LYS A 217 16.21 4.06 -7.37
C LYS A 217 14.97 3.36 -7.95
N LEU A 218 14.44 2.34 -7.28
CA LEU A 218 13.19 1.68 -7.66
C LEU A 218 12.00 2.64 -7.56
N ALA A 219 11.86 3.38 -6.47
CA ALA A 219 10.77 4.35 -6.29
C ALA A 219 10.82 5.47 -7.35
N ASN A 220 12.02 5.97 -7.68
CA ASN A 220 12.24 6.93 -8.76
C ASN A 220 11.90 6.34 -10.14
N TYR A 221 12.12 5.03 -10.35
CA TYR A 221 11.68 4.38 -11.57
C TYR A 221 10.15 4.32 -11.66
N LEU A 222 9.45 3.96 -10.58
CA LEU A 222 7.99 3.98 -10.53
C LEU A 222 7.43 5.37 -10.81
N ARG A 223 8.08 6.42 -10.30
CA ARG A 223 7.77 7.80 -10.69
C ARG A 223 7.97 8.06 -12.17
N THR A 224 9.11 7.62 -12.72
CA THR A 224 9.48 7.84 -14.13
C THR A 224 8.45 7.22 -15.09
N ILE A 225 7.94 6.03 -14.79
CA ILE A 225 6.94 5.34 -15.63
C ILE A 225 5.51 5.75 -15.32
N GLY A 226 5.25 6.21 -14.10
CA GLY A 226 3.92 6.65 -13.69
C GLY A 226 3.62 8.06 -14.18
N GLU A 227 4.49 9.04 -13.95
CA GLU A 227 4.23 10.41 -14.41
C GLU A 227 4.05 10.41 -15.93
N LYS A 228 2.92 10.93 -16.41
CA LYS A 228 2.71 11.13 -17.85
C LYS A 228 3.95 11.86 -18.39
N PRO A 229 4.52 11.45 -19.54
CA PRO A 229 5.57 12.24 -20.15
C PRO A 229 5.04 13.68 -20.25
N GLU A 230 5.79 14.65 -19.70
CA GLU A 230 5.51 16.05 -19.99
C GLU A 230 5.34 16.14 -21.50
N LYS A 231 4.29 16.82 -21.97
CA LYS A 231 4.16 17.12 -23.40
C LYS A 231 5.53 17.65 -23.83
N ALA A 232 6.21 16.93 -24.71
CA ALA A 232 7.47 17.39 -25.26
C ALA A 232 7.21 18.79 -25.80
N LYS A 233 7.88 19.78 -25.21
CA LYS A 233 7.91 21.13 -25.78
C LYS A 233 8.71 21.09 -27.07
#